data_AF-A0ABD0Q7Q5-F1
#
_entry.id   AF-A0ABD0Q7Q5-F1
#
_cell.length_a   1.000
_cell.length_b   1.000
_cell.length_c   1.000
_cell.angle_alpha   90.00
_cell.angle_beta   90.00
_cell.angle_gamma   90.00
#
_symmetry.space_group_name_H-M   'P 1'
#
loop_
_entity.id
_entity.type
_entity.pdbx_description
1 polymer ?
#
loop_
_entity_poly.entity_id
_entity_poly.type
_entity_poly.pdbx_seq_one_letter_code
_entity_poly.pdbx_strand_id
1 'polypeptide(L)' 'SSDIVCDLLDVMGKDILYVGDHIFGDILKSKKRQGWKTFLVVPELVKELHVWADKA' A
#
# COMPACT_ATOMS: atom_id res chain seq x y z
N SER A 1 -3.04 -12.68 -9.23
CA SER A 1 -1.72 -12.06 -9.02
C SER A 1 -1.36 -12.04 -7.54
N SER A 2 -2.13 -11.38 -6.67
CA SER A 2 -1.89 -11.40 -5.21
C SER A 2 -2.02 -12.79 -4.56
N ASP A 3 -2.97 -13.63 -5.01
CA ASP A 3 -3.14 -15.00 -4.46
C ASP A 3 -1.92 -15.90 -4.70
N ILE A 4 -1.31 -15.78 -5.89
CA ILE A 4 -0.11 -16.55 -6.27
C ILE A 4 1.06 -16.26 -5.32
N VAL A 5 1.16 -15.02 -4.84
CA VAL A 5 2.22 -14.62 -3.90
C VAL A 5 2.00 -15.24 -2.53
N CYS A 6 0.75 -15.29 -2.04
CA CYS A 6 0.42 -15.99 -0.79
C CYS A 6 0.73 -17.49 -0.90
N ASP A 7 0.32 -18.12 -2.02
CA ASP A 7 0.48 -19.57 -2.24
C ASP A 7 1.96 -19.96 -2.40
N LEU A 8 2.77 -19.13 -3.06
CA LEU A 8 4.22 -19.36 -3.23
C LEU A 8 5.01 -19.24 -1.92
N LEU A 9 4.59 -18.32 -1.05
CA LEU A 9 5.30 -18.00 0.18
C LEU A 9 4.71 -18.71 1.40
N ASP A 10 3.62 -19.47 1.24
CA ASP A 10 2.86 -20.15 2.29
C ASP A 10 2.53 -19.23 3.49
N VAL A 11 2.13 -17.99 3.17
CA VAL A 11 1.77 -16.98 4.18
C VAL A 11 0.36 -16.44 3.97
N MET A 12 -0.30 -16.11 5.08
CA MET A 12 -1.60 -15.45 5.04
C MET A 12 -1.45 -13.98 4.69
N GLY A 13 -2.46 -13.41 4.03
CA GLY A 13 -2.40 -12.02 3.58
C GLY A 13 -2.15 -10.99 4.68
N LYS A 14 -2.62 -11.23 5.91
CA LYS A 14 -2.36 -10.36 7.08
C LYS A 14 -0.87 -10.24 7.47
N ASP A 15 -0.06 -11.19 7.02
CA ASP A 15 1.38 -11.25 7.27
C ASP A 15 2.19 -10.56 6.16
N ILE A 16 1.51 -10.11 5.09
CA ILE A 16 2.11 -9.42 3.95
C ILE A 16 1.88 -7.90 4.07
N LEU A 17 2.97 -7.13 3.91
CA LEU A 17 2.94 -5.68 3.79
C LEU A 17 3.24 -5.29 2.34
N TYR A 18 2.22 -4.81 1.63
CA TYR A 18 2.40 -4.21 0.31
C TYR A 18 2.96 -2.80 0.42
N VAL A 19 4.01 -2.48 -0.34
CA VAL A 19 4.62 -1.14 -0.40
C VAL A 19 4.64 -0.69 -1.86
N GLY A 20 4.05 0.46 -2.16
CA GLY A 20 4.02 1.01 -3.52
C GLY A 20 3.39 2.40 -3.56
N ASP A 21 3.44 3.06 -4.72
CA ASP A 21 2.94 4.41 -4.99
C ASP A 21 1.63 4.43 -5.81
N HIS A 22 1.34 3.33 -6.52
CA HIS A 22 0.11 3.19 -7.31
C HIS A 22 -1.07 2.61 -6.49
N ILE A 23 -1.88 3.50 -5.91
CA ILE A 23 -3.04 3.19 -5.05
C ILE A 23 -4.09 2.30 -5.73
N PHE A 24 -4.45 2.61 -6.97
CA PHE A 24 -5.75 2.21 -7.50
C PHE A 24 -5.79 0.77 -8.04
N GLY A 25 -4.67 0.27 -8.55
CA GLY A 25 -4.55 -1.09 -9.10
C GLY A 25 -4.32 -2.16 -8.02
N ASP A 26 -3.48 -1.83 -7.02
CA ASP A 26 -2.86 -2.82 -6.16
C ASP A 26 -3.43 -2.84 -4.74
N ILE A 27 -3.81 -1.69 -4.18
CA ILE A 27 -4.31 -1.61 -2.79
C ILE A 27 -5.77 -2.08 -2.71
N LEU A 28 -6.62 -1.68 -3.66
CA LEU A 28 -8.04 -2.04 -3.63
C LEU A 28 -8.28 -3.55 -3.81
N LYS A 29 -7.47 -4.21 -4.65
CA LYS A 29 -7.54 -5.67 -4.89
C LYS A 29 -6.92 -6.48 -3.74
N SER A 30 -5.77 -6.05 -3.20
CA SER A 30 -5.05 -6.79 -2.14
C SER A 30 -5.71 -6.65 -0.77
N LYS A 31 -6.29 -5.47 -0.44
CA LYS A 31 -7.05 -5.30 0.82
C LYS A 31 -8.39 -6.03 0.82
N LYS A 32 -9.18 -5.90 -0.25
CA LYS A 32 -10.59 -6.35 -0.24
C LYS A 32 -10.76 -7.87 -0.30
N ARG A 33 -9.77 -8.60 -0.85
CA ARG A 33 -9.80 -10.07 -0.94
C ARG A 33 -8.92 -10.80 0.07
N GLN A 34 -7.75 -10.26 0.42
CA GLN A 34 -6.73 -11.00 1.17
C GLN A 34 -6.32 -10.37 2.49
N GLY A 35 -6.80 -9.15 2.81
CA GLY A 35 -6.51 -8.50 4.09
C GLY A 35 -5.03 -8.07 4.26
N TRP A 36 -4.34 -7.76 3.17
CA TRP A 36 -2.95 -7.33 3.22
C TRP A 36 -2.81 -5.99 3.95
N LYS A 37 -1.74 -5.83 4.72
CA LYS A 37 -1.32 -4.52 5.21
C LYS A 37 -0.77 -3.74 4.02
N THR A 38 -1.00 -2.43 3.99
CA THR A 38 -0.55 -1.59 2.88
C THR A 38 0.17 -0.37 3.42
N PHE A 39 1.34 -0.11 2.88
CA PHE A 39 2.09 1.12 3.03
C PHE A 39 2.11 1.83 1.69
N LEU A 40 1.58 3.05 1.65
CA LEU A 40 1.54 3.84 0.44
C LEU A 40 2.70 4.84 0.45
N VAL A 41 3.52 4.82 -0.58
CA VAL A 41 4.57 5.80 -0.82
C VAL A 41 3.97 6.93 -1.64
N VAL A 42 3.96 8.16 -1.11
CA VAL A 42 3.45 9.35 -1.82
C VAL A 42 4.57 10.39 -1.89
N PRO A 43 5.37 10.43 -2.98
CA PRO A 43 6.45 11.40 -3.13
C PRO A 43 5.98 12.86 -3.04
N GLU A 44 4.78 13.15 -3.52
CA GLU A 44 4.17 14.49 -3.53
C GLU A 44 3.85 15.00 -2.13
N LEU A 45 3.64 14.10 -1.16
CA LEU A 45 3.27 14.44 0.21
C LEU A 45 4.33 15.28 0.91
N VAL A 46 5.62 15.11 0.56
CA VAL A 46 6.72 15.91 1.11
C VAL A 46 6.53 17.39 0.76
N LYS A 47 6.14 17.68 -0.48
CA LYS A 47 5.87 19.04 -0.93
C LYS A 47 4.61 19.60 -0.28
N GLU A 48 3.58 18.78 -0.14
CA GLU A 48 2.32 19.17 0.49
C GLU A 48 2.50 19.54 1.97
N LEU A 49 3.30 18.76 2.71
CA LEU A 49 3.63 19.05 4.10
C LEU A 49 4.34 20.39 4.27
N HIS A 50 5.25 20.74 3.35
CA HIS A 50 5.94 22.03 3.38
C HIS A 50 4.96 23.19 3.19
N VAL A 51 4.08 23.10 2.18
CA VAL A 51 3.03 24.10 1.93
C VAL A 51 2.06 24.21 3.11
N TRP A 52 1.74 23.09 3.77
CA TRP A 52 0.85 23.09 4.92
C TRP A 52 1.50 23.73 6.15
N ALA A 53 2.77 23.44 6.41
CA ALA A 53 3.54 24.03 7.51
C ALA A 53 3.71 25.55 7.34
N ASP A 54 3.96 26.02 6.11
CA ASP A 54 4.10 27.46 5.83
C ASP A 54 2.78 28.24 5.92
N LYS A 55 1.64 27.53 5.91
CA LYS A 55 0.30 28.11 6.09
C LYS A 55 -0.15 28.16 7.56
N ALA A 56 0.54 27.48 8.46
CA ALA A 56 0.24 27.43 9.89
C ALA A 56 0.99 28.53 10.66
#